data_AF-A0A2P2LNV1-F1
#
_entry.id   AF-A0A2P2LNV1-F1
#
_cell.length_a   1.000
_cell.length_b   1.000
_cell.length_c   1.000
_cell.angle_alpha   90.00
_cell.angle_beta   90.00
_cell.angle_gamma   90.00
#
_symmetry.space_group_name_H-M   'P 1'
#
loop_
_entity.id
_entity.type
_entity.pdbx_description
1 polymer ?
#
loop_
_entity_poly.entity_id
_entity_poly.type
_entity_poly.pdbx_seq_one_letter_code
_entity_poly.pdbx_strand_id
1 'polypeptide(L)'
;MALSFSINAAIRPQYQGKVGHGNKRFPDSIRNLVKTAGVPSLVSAPQESLKKGNWVKLICGASFEDVVDIRNLSLVYTLAGVDCIDCAADAAVVTAVNEGIEVAREIVNIRRPWVMISVNDDEDLHFRKAEFDPEDCPLDCSKPCEIVCPANAILLQKDKSTAKFSSDTNTLHGGVITERCYGCGRCIPVCPYDKIRVITYVRDAVATAELLKRNDVDAIEIHTNGRQTVPFKDLWDGLGDSTGYLKLVAVSLPYAGNFNLSLMNEIYSIMEPHLNCLNLCWMAAQ
;
A
#
# COMPACT_ATOMS: atom_id res chain seq x y z
N MET A 1 -30.15 -9.45 -17.28
CA MET A 1 -29.70 -10.72 -16.68
C MET A 1 -28.33 -10.48 -16.09
N ALA A 2 -28.25 -10.27 -14.77
CA ALA A 2 -26.99 -10.01 -14.07
C ALA A 2 -26.36 -11.34 -13.68
N LEU A 3 -25.16 -11.63 -14.21
CA LEU A 3 -24.38 -12.78 -13.80
C LEU A 3 -23.60 -12.40 -12.53
N SER A 4 -24.08 -12.88 -11.39
CA SER A 4 -23.36 -12.84 -10.13
C SER A 4 -22.23 -13.87 -10.16
N PHE A 5 -20.98 -13.42 -10.19
CA PHE A 5 -19.84 -14.29 -9.91
C PHE A 5 -19.59 -14.31 -8.40
N SER A 6 -20.03 -15.38 -7.74
CA SER A 6 -19.65 -15.68 -6.36
C SER A 6 -18.25 -16.29 -6.36
N ILE A 7 -17.27 -15.55 -5.86
CA ILE A 7 -15.94 -16.09 -5.55
C ILE A 7 -16.05 -16.85 -4.23
N ASN A 8 -16.35 -18.14 -4.30
CA ASN A 8 -16.20 -19.04 -3.15
C ASN A 8 -14.73 -19.45 -3.00
N ALA A 9 -13.93 -18.61 -2.35
CA ALA A 9 -12.64 -19.02 -1.82
C ALA A 9 -12.86 -19.81 -0.51
N ALA A 10 -13.46 -21.01 -0.63
CA ALA A 10 -13.56 -21.93 0.49
C ALA A 10 -12.24 -22.68 0.64
N ILE A 11 -11.24 -22.04 1.25
CA ILE A 11 -10.10 -22.78 1.82
C ILE A 11 -10.64 -23.51 3.05
N ARG A 12 -10.85 -24.82 2.94
CA ARG A 12 -11.15 -25.68 4.10
C ARG A 12 -10.02 -25.51 5.12
N PRO A 13 -10.30 -25.26 6.41
CA PRO A 13 -9.28 -25.23 7.44
C PRO A 13 -8.88 -26.68 7.75
N GLN A 14 -7.95 -27.23 6.98
CA GLN A 14 -7.13 -28.35 7.43
C GLN A 14 -5.79 -27.76 7.82
N TYR A 15 -5.30 -28.12 9.01
CA TYR A 15 -4.08 -27.62 9.69
C TYR A 15 -4.29 -26.49 10.71
N GLN A 16 -4.82 -26.88 11.88
CA GLN A 16 -4.45 -26.24 13.15
C GLN A 16 -3.16 -26.88 13.67
N GLY A 17 -2.00 -26.39 13.20
CA GLY A 17 -0.71 -26.74 13.80
C GLY A 17 -0.47 -25.91 15.06
N LYS A 18 -0.40 -26.54 16.24
CA LYS A 18 0.03 -25.88 17.48
C LYS A 18 1.52 -25.51 17.37
N VAL A 19 1.83 -24.21 17.24
CA VAL A 19 3.20 -23.70 17.30
C VAL A 19 3.54 -23.42 18.77
N GLY A 20 4.36 -24.29 19.36
CA GLY A 20 4.90 -24.09 20.72
C GLY A 20 5.94 -22.98 20.77
N HIS A 21 5.83 -22.09 21.75
CA HIS A 21 6.80 -21.03 22.03
C HIS A 21 8.15 -21.63 22.49
N GLY A 22 9.13 -21.65 21.58
CA GLY A 22 10.50 -22.11 21.84
C GLY A 22 11.50 -21.44 20.90
N ASN A 23 12.23 -20.48 21.44
CA ASN A 23 12.93 -19.39 20.73
C ASN A 23 14.21 -19.78 19.96
N LYS A 24 14.33 -21.03 19.47
CA LYS A 24 15.47 -21.48 18.62
C LYS A 24 15.06 -22.39 17.44
N ARG A 25 13.77 -22.68 17.25
CA ARG A 25 13.25 -23.56 16.19
C ARG A 25 12.34 -22.87 15.18
N PHE A 26 12.15 -21.56 15.31
CA PHE A 26 11.14 -20.83 14.52
C PHE A 26 11.46 -20.82 13.01
N PRO A 27 12.69 -20.53 12.55
CA PRO A 27 13.01 -20.55 11.12
C PRO A 27 12.86 -21.95 10.51
N ASP A 28 13.29 -22.99 11.23
CA ASP A 28 13.15 -24.38 10.79
C ASP A 28 11.70 -24.84 10.74
N SER A 29 10.88 -24.39 11.69
CA SER A 29 9.44 -24.68 11.69
C SER A 29 8.73 -24.04 10.50
N ILE A 30 9.03 -22.78 10.19
CA ILE A 30 8.47 -22.10 9.02
C ILE A 30 8.96 -22.75 7.73
N ARG A 31 10.26 -23.03 7.62
CA ARG A 31 10.83 -23.75 6.47
C ARG A 31 10.15 -25.11 6.26
N ASN A 32 9.91 -25.86 7.32
CA ASN A 32 9.22 -27.15 7.23
C ASN A 32 7.75 -26.98 6.81
N LEU A 33 7.03 -26.01 7.37
CA LEU A 33 5.65 -25.70 6.96
C LEU A 33 5.57 -25.35 5.48
N VAL A 34 6.46 -24.47 5.00
CA VAL A 34 6.52 -24.06 3.60
C VAL A 34 6.86 -25.24 2.68
N LYS A 35 7.78 -26.12 3.09
CA LYS A 35 8.09 -27.36 2.37
C LYS A 35 6.91 -28.32 2.31
N THR A 36 6.14 -28.45 3.40
CA THR A 36 4.97 -29.35 3.47
C THR A 36 3.76 -28.83 2.70
N ALA A 37 3.47 -27.54 2.80
CA ALA A 37 2.34 -26.91 2.10
C ALA A 37 2.61 -26.77 0.59
N GLY A 38 3.89 -26.66 0.20
CA GLY A 38 4.30 -26.31 -1.15
C GLY A 38 4.07 -24.81 -1.42
N VAL A 39 4.98 -24.18 -2.16
CA VAL A 39 4.78 -22.81 -2.65
C VAL A 39 4.54 -22.87 -4.15
N PRO A 40 3.33 -22.54 -4.64
CA PRO A 40 2.99 -22.60 -6.07
C PRO A 40 3.92 -21.77 -6.96
N SER A 41 4.50 -20.71 -6.40
CA SER A 41 5.28 -19.67 -7.10
C SER A 41 6.75 -20.01 -7.39
N LEU A 42 7.20 -21.24 -7.08
CA LEU A 42 8.60 -21.64 -7.34
C LEU A 42 8.97 -21.71 -8.83
N VAL A 43 8.01 -21.59 -9.76
CA VAL A 43 8.21 -22.04 -11.16
C VAL A 43 8.19 -20.91 -12.21
N SER A 44 7.60 -19.73 -11.96
CA SER A 44 7.50 -18.66 -12.97
C SER A 44 7.89 -17.28 -12.44
N ALA A 45 8.72 -16.55 -13.18
CA ALA A 45 9.08 -15.17 -12.90
C ALA A 45 7.82 -14.26 -12.95
N PRO A 46 7.78 -13.12 -12.23
CA PRO A 46 6.61 -12.23 -12.20
C PRO A 46 6.09 -11.84 -13.58
N GLN A 47 7.00 -11.61 -14.53
CA GLN A 47 6.67 -11.31 -15.94
C GLN A 47 5.89 -12.44 -16.62
N GLU A 48 6.20 -13.70 -16.33
CA GLU A 48 5.52 -14.86 -16.91
C GLU A 48 4.13 -15.05 -16.29
N SER A 49 3.98 -14.80 -14.99
CA SER A 49 2.67 -14.77 -14.34
C SER A 49 1.78 -13.68 -14.94
N LEU A 50 2.35 -12.50 -15.24
CA LEU A 50 1.66 -11.40 -15.90
C LEU A 50 1.18 -11.79 -17.31
N LYS A 51 2.06 -12.35 -18.15
CA LYS A 51 1.69 -12.82 -19.51
C LYS A 51 0.61 -13.91 -19.50
N LYS A 52 0.61 -14.77 -18.48
CA LYS A 52 -0.36 -15.88 -18.33
C LYS A 52 -1.67 -15.45 -17.66
N GLY A 53 -1.79 -14.22 -17.17
CA GLY A 53 -2.98 -13.72 -16.47
C GLY A 53 -3.16 -14.28 -15.06
N ASN A 54 -2.11 -14.82 -14.44
CA ASN A 54 -2.14 -15.41 -13.09
C ASN A 54 -1.32 -14.59 -12.08
N TRP A 55 -1.14 -13.29 -12.34
CA TRP A 55 -0.33 -12.39 -11.54
C TRP A 55 -1.01 -12.02 -10.23
N VAL A 56 -0.28 -12.15 -9.12
CA VAL A 56 -0.76 -11.83 -7.77
C VAL A 56 0.00 -10.63 -7.21
N LYS A 57 -0.74 -9.56 -6.90
CA LYS A 57 -0.23 -8.32 -6.30
C LYS A 57 -0.71 -8.22 -4.84
N LEU A 58 0.22 -8.05 -3.90
CA LEU A 58 -0.10 -7.55 -2.56
C LEU A 58 -0.16 -6.02 -2.62
N ILE A 59 -1.25 -5.43 -2.13
CA ILE A 59 -1.41 -3.98 -2.01
C ILE A 59 -1.27 -3.61 -0.53
N CYS A 60 -0.14 -3.02 -0.14
CA CYS A 60 0.07 -2.49 1.21
C CYS A 60 -0.61 -1.12 1.40
N GLY A 61 -0.93 -0.42 0.31
CA GLY A 61 -1.65 0.85 0.29
C GLY A 61 -0.75 2.06 0.07
N ALA A 62 -1.16 2.97 -0.82
CA ALA A 62 -0.40 4.15 -1.21
C ALA A 62 -0.18 5.19 -0.07
N SER A 63 -1.05 5.15 0.95
CA SER A 63 -0.99 6.00 2.15
C SER A 63 -0.52 5.28 3.43
N PHE A 64 -0.33 3.96 3.38
CA PHE A 64 0.12 3.18 4.54
C PHE A 64 1.65 3.14 4.57
N GLU A 65 2.24 3.64 5.65
CA GLU A 65 3.69 3.89 5.79
C GLU A 65 4.25 3.28 7.09
N ASP A 66 3.50 2.41 7.79
CA ASP A 66 4.01 1.65 8.94
C ASP A 66 5.04 0.61 8.47
N VAL A 67 6.31 0.98 8.56
CA VAL A 67 7.44 0.16 8.11
C VAL A 67 7.52 -1.20 8.80
N VAL A 68 7.04 -1.32 10.05
CA VAL A 68 7.09 -2.60 10.78
C VAL A 68 6.07 -3.56 10.21
N ASP A 69 4.83 -3.10 10.05
CA ASP A 69 3.75 -3.92 9.48
C ASP A 69 4.04 -4.26 8.02
N ILE A 70 4.52 -3.29 7.22
CA ILE A 70 4.86 -3.47 5.80
C ILE A 70 6.00 -4.50 5.62
N ARG A 71 7.05 -4.43 6.43
CA ARG A 71 8.14 -5.42 6.40
C ARG A 71 7.62 -6.83 6.67
N ASN A 72 6.76 -6.98 7.67
CA ASN A 72 6.19 -8.28 8.05
C ASN A 72 5.23 -8.82 6.98
N LEU A 73 4.38 -7.96 6.41
CA LEU A 73 3.52 -8.33 5.27
C LEU A 73 4.36 -8.75 4.07
N SER A 74 5.40 -7.99 3.74
CA SER A 74 6.29 -8.30 2.61
C SER A 74 6.97 -9.65 2.77
N LEU A 75 7.44 -9.98 3.99
CA LEU A 75 7.97 -11.29 4.33
C LEU A 75 6.94 -12.40 4.10
N VAL A 76 5.76 -12.30 4.72
CA VAL A 76 4.73 -13.36 4.69
C VAL A 76 4.22 -13.58 3.27
N TYR A 77 3.95 -12.52 2.51
CA TYR A 77 3.42 -12.64 1.16
C TYR A 77 4.49 -13.04 0.15
N THR A 78 5.76 -12.69 0.37
CA THR A 78 6.86 -13.27 -0.41
C THR A 78 6.91 -14.78 -0.21
N LEU A 79 6.81 -15.27 1.04
CA LEU A 79 6.72 -16.72 1.33
C LEU A 79 5.49 -17.39 0.70
N ALA A 80 4.38 -16.65 0.56
CA ALA A 80 3.18 -17.11 -0.15
C ALA A 80 3.36 -17.10 -1.69
N GLY A 81 4.40 -16.44 -2.21
CA GLY A 81 4.74 -16.45 -3.61
C GLY A 81 4.07 -15.37 -4.45
N VAL A 82 3.74 -14.21 -3.88
CA VAL A 82 3.21 -13.07 -4.65
C VAL A 82 4.16 -12.66 -5.78
N ASP A 83 3.63 -12.16 -6.89
CA ASP A 83 4.43 -11.66 -8.01
C ASP A 83 4.88 -10.22 -7.82
N CYS A 84 4.12 -9.44 -7.07
CA CYS A 84 4.39 -8.02 -6.83
C CYS A 84 3.94 -7.61 -5.43
N ILE A 85 4.72 -6.73 -4.79
CA ILE A 85 4.36 -6.05 -3.56
C ILE A 85 4.33 -4.55 -3.87
N ASP A 86 3.17 -3.96 -3.67
CA ASP A 86 2.88 -2.56 -3.94
C ASP A 86 2.73 -1.77 -2.65
N CYS A 87 3.35 -0.60 -2.61
CA CYS A 87 3.53 0.18 -1.39
C CYS A 87 3.59 1.68 -1.67
N ALA A 88 3.52 2.48 -0.61
CA ALA A 88 3.71 3.92 -0.68
C ALA A 88 5.07 4.27 -1.32
N ALA A 89 5.08 5.29 -2.18
CA ALA A 89 6.30 5.90 -2.73
C ALA A 89 7.04 6.71 -1.65
N ASP A 90 7.62 6.00 -0.68
CA ASP A 90 8.45 6.52 0.39
C ASP A 90 9.72 5.66 0.55
N ALA A 91 10.85 6.31 0.83
CA ALA A 91 12.15 5.66 0.86
C ALA A 91 12.28 4.62 1.98
N ALA A 92 11.71 4.88 3.16
CA ALA A 92 11.74 3.97 4.30
C ALA A 92 10.78 2.80 4.08
N VAL A 93 9.63 3.04 3.47
CA VAL A 93 8.68 1.99 3.08
C VAL A 93 9.29 1.04 2.06
N VAL A 94 9.90 1.54 0.99
CA VAL A 94 10.58 0.70 -0.02
C VAL A 94 11.69 -0.13 0.61
N THR A 95 12.46 0.44 1.54
CA THR A 95 13.49 -0.28 2.29
C THR A 95 12.88 -1.43 3.10
N ALA A 96 11.80 -1.16 3.84
CA ALA A 96 11.09 -2.16 4.64
C ALA A 96 10.51 -3.31 3.80
N VAL A 97 9.97 -3.02 2.61
CA VAL A 97 9.51 -4.04 1.65
C VAL A 97 10.66 -4.93 1.22
N ASN A 98 11.77 -4.32 0.78
CA ASN A 98 12.96 -5.05 0.34
C ASN A 98 13.57 -5.92 1.45
N GLU A 99 13.64 -5.42 2.69
CA GLU A 99 14.08 -6.21 3.84
C GLU A 99 13.19 -7.43 4.08
N GLY A 100 11.86 -7.27 4.04
CA GLY A 100 10.92 -8.38 4.20
C GLY A 100 11.10 -9.45 3.12
N ILE A 101 11.29 -9.02 1.88
CA ILE A 101 11.57 -9.89 0.74
C ILE A 101 12.86 -10.70 0.95
N GLU A 102 13.96 -10.04 1.30
CA GLU A 102 15.26 -10.72 1.46
C GLU A 102 15.24 -11.72 2.61
N VAL A 103 14.61 -11.37 3.74
CA VAL A 103 14.40 -12.32 4.85
C VAL A 103 13.59 -13.55 4.41
N ALA A 104 12.57 -13.38 3.57
CA ALA A 104 11.81 -14.52 3.04
C ALA A 104 12.70 -15.46 2.21
N ARG A 105 13.59 -14.88 1.40
CA ARG A 105 14.53 -15.59 0.52
C ARG A 105 15.65 -16.30 1.29
N GLU A 106 16.02 -15.79 2.46
CA GLU A 106 16.94 -16.49 3.38
C GLU A 106 16.29 -17.71 4.04
N ILE A 107 14.98 -17.67 4.31
CA ILE A 107 14.25 -18.79 4.93
C ILE A 107 14.07 -19.95 3.92
N VAL A 108 13.64 -19.62 2.71
CA VAL A 108 13.44 -20.56 1.59
C VAL A 108 13.95 -19.95 0.29
N ASN A 109 14.52 -20.78 -0.58
CA ASN A 109 14.91 -20.36 -1.93
C ASN A 109 13.65 -20.11 -2.78
N ILE A 110 13.13 -18.88 -2.70
CA ILE A 110 11.96 -18.40 -3.43
C ILE A 110 12.36 -17.27 -4.36
N ARG A 111 11.62 -17.12 -5.45
CA ARG A 111 11.85 -16.01 -6.38
C ARG A 111 11.54 -14.67 -5.70
N ARG A 112 12.22 -13.61 -6.13
CA ARG A 112 11.93 -12.25 -5.68
C ARG A 112 10.64 -11.75 -6.37
N PRO A 113 9.64 -11.21 -5.64
CA PRO A 113 8.57 -10.43 -6.25
C PRO A 113 9.13 -9.12 -6.83
N TRP A 114 8.34 -8.47 -7.68
CA TRP A 114 8.58 -7.06 -8.03
C TRP A 114 8.18 -6.15 -6.87
N VAL A 115 8.91 -5.07 -6.69
CA VAL A 115 8.54 -3.97 -5.80
C VAL A 115 7.90 -2.87 -6.65
N MET A 116 6.65 -2.54 -6.34
CA MET A 116 5.89 -1.49 -6.99
C MET A 116 5.68 -0.34 -6.00
N ILE A 117 5.80 0.89 -6.48
CA ILE A 117 5.40 2.08 -5.74
C ILE A 117 4.16 2.71 -6.37
N SER A 118 3.21 3.15 -5.56
CA SER A 118 2.03 3.89 -6.02
C SER A 118 2.24 5.40 -5.89
N VAL A 119 1.89 6.13 -6.96
CA VAL A 119 1.86 7.60 -7.02
C VAL A 119 0.55 8.07 -7.64
N ASN A 120 0.26 9.36 -7.51
CA ASN A 120 -0.90 10.02 -8.10
C ASN A 120 -0.48 11.25 -8.88
N ASP A 121 -1.20 11.54 -9.96
CA ASP A 121 -1.00 12.74 -10.78
C ASP A 121 -1.80 13.96 -10.28
N ASP A 122 -2.85 13.72 -9.47
CA ASP A 122 -3.78 14.71 -8.93
C ASP A 122 -4.47 14.15 -7.67
N GLU A 123 -5.46 14.86 -7.13
CA GLU A 123 -6.26 14.40 -5.98
C GLU A 123 -6.87 13.02 -6.22
N ASP A 124 -6.54 12.07 -5.33
CA ASP A 124 -6.98 10.68 -5.39
C ASP A 124 -7.33 10.16 -3.98
N LEU A 125 -8.38 9.33 -3.89
CA LEU A 125 -8.92 8.84 -2.62
C LEU A 125 -7.97 7.88 -1.86
N HIS A 126 -6.99 7.31 -2.55
CA HIS A 126 -5.95 6.45 -1.99
C HIS A 126 -4.78 7.25 -1.39
N PHE A 127 -4.72 8.56 -1.67
CA PHE A 127 -3.68 9.50 -1.24
C PHE A 127 -4.28 10.53 -0.28
N ARG A 128 -4.84 10.02 0.81
CA ARG A 128 -5.49 10.83 1.83
C ARG A 128 -5.30 10.27 3.23
N LYS A 129 -5.34 11.14 4.23
CA LYS A 129 -5.26 10.77 5.64
C LYS A 129 -6.31 11.53 6.45
N ALA A 130 -6.66 10.98 7.60
CA ALA A 130 -7.46 11.70 8.59
C ALA A 130 -6.57 12.67 9.35
N GLU A 131 -7.12 13.84 9.72
CA GLU A 131 -6.45 14.80 10.59
C GLU A 131 -7.46 15.46 11.51
N PHE A 132 -7.05 15.74 12.74
CA PHE A 132 -7.76 16.56 13.69
C PHE A 132 -6.80 17.05 14.77
N ASP A 133 -7.16 18.13 15.45
CA ASP A 133 -6.44 18.57 16.64
C ASP A 133 -6.93 17.78 17.86
N PRO A 134 -6.07 17.02 18.57
CA PRO A 134 -6.48 16.30 19.77
C PRO A 134 -6.98 17.23 20.89
N GLU A 135 -6.54 18.49 20.94
CA GLU A 135 -6.99 19.47 21.93
C GLU A 135 -8.42 19.94 21.68
N ASP A 136 -8.89 19.89 20.43
CA ASP A 136 -10.28 20.17 20.05
C ASP A 136 -11.25 19.01 20.36
N CYS A 137 -10.74 17.86 20.79
CA CYS A 137 -11.55 16.70 21.12
C CYS A 137 -12.14 16.82 22.54
N PRO A 138 -13.47 16.74 22.72
CA PRO A 138 -14.07 16.82 24.04
C PRO A 138 -13.61 15.69 24.98
N LEU A 139 -13.35 16.03 26.25
CA LEU A 139 -12.86 15.09 27.27
C LEU A 139 -13.84 13.96 27.59
N ASP A 140 -15.13 14.24 27.43
CA ASP A 140 -16.27 13.34 27.60
C ASP A 140 -16.60 12.54 26.33
N CYS A 141 -15.90 12.79 25.21
CA CYS A 141 -16.05 12.00 23.99
C CYS A 141 -15.69 10.53 24.25
N SER A 142 -16.58 9.63 23.83
CA SER A 142 -16.42 8.17 23.90
C SER A 142 -15.39 7.61 22.89
N LYS A 143 -14.85 8.47 22.01
CA LYS A 143 -13.82 8.16 21.00
C LYS A 143 -14.19 7.01 20.05
N PRO A 144 -15.36 7.06 19.40
CA PRO A 144 -15.75 6.02 18.44
C PRO A 144 -14.80 5.95 17.23
N CYS A 145 -14.12 7.06 16.89
CA CYS A 145 -13.12 7.12 15.84
C CYS A 145 -11.90 6.22 16.10
N GLU A 146 -11.47 6.08 17.36
CA GLU A 146 -10.38 5.17 17.77
C GLU A 146 -10.82 3.71 17.59
N ILE A 147 -12.03 3.37 18.03
CA ILE A 147 -12.58 2.00 17.98
C ILE A 147 -12.79 1.51 16.55
N VAL A 148 -13.27 2.39 15.66
CA VAL A 148 -13.59 2.00 14.27
C VAL A 148 -12.34 1.94 13.37
N CYS A 149 -11.20 2.49 13.81
CA CYS A 149 -10.00 2.60 12.98
C CYS A 149 -9.33 1.22 12.81
N PRO A 150 -9.37 0.62 11.61
CA PRO A 150 -8.85 -0.73 11.41
C PRO A 150 -7.32 -0.82 11.55
N ALA A 151 -6.61 0.29 11.34
CA ALA A 151 -5.16 0.37 11.46
C ALA A 151 -4.69 0.81 12.86
N ASN A 152 -5.62 1.00 13.82
CA ASN A 152 -5.32 1.60 15.12
C ASN A 152 -4.51 2.91 15.00
N ALA A 153 -4.82 3.70 13.97
CA ALA A 153 -4.08 4.91 13.62
C ALA A 153 -4.55 6.15 14.39
N ILE A 154 -5.43 5.99 15.38
CA ILE A 154 -5.91 7.08 16.23
C ILE A 154 -5.64 6.67 17.67
N LEU A 155 -4.90 7.49 18.41
CA LEU A 155 -4.60 7.25 19.82
C LEU A 155 -4.82 8.54 20.61
N LEU A 156 -5.84 8.55 21.47
CA LEU A 156 -6.16 9.70 22.31
C LEU A 156 -5.96 9.35 23.78
N GLN A 157 -4.92 9.91 24.39
CA GLN A 157 -4.60 9.67 25.78
C GLN A 157 -5.09 10.83 26.65
N LYS A 158 -5.77 10.48 27.76
CA LYS A 158 -5.99 11.43 28.85
C LYS A 158 -4.71 11.50 29.66
N ASP A 159 -4.25 12.71 29.94
CA ASP A 159 -3.18 12.91 30.90
C ASP A 159 -3.56 12.31 32.25
N LYS A 160 -2.83 11.27 32.68
CA LYS A 160 -2.84 10.80 34.06
C LYS A 160 -1.69 11.48 34.78
N SER A 161 -1.71 12.81 34.87
CA SER A 161 -0.69 13.54 35.60
C SER A 161 -0.78 13.19 37.10
N THR A 162 0.06 12.26 37.55
CA THR A 162 0.41 12.04 38.96
C THR A 162 1.36 13.13 39.50
N ALA A 163 1.64 14.18 38.74
CA ALA A 163 2.48 15.29 39.14
C ALA A 163 1.62 16.42 39.73
N LYS A 164 1.66 16.54 41.07
CA LYS A 164 0.94 17.52 41.89
C LYS A 164 1.28 19.02 41.65
N PHE A 165 1.97 19.38 40.57
CA PHE A 165 2.45 20.76 40.38
C PHE A 165 2.59 21.14 38.89
N SER A 166 1.47 21.37 38.20
CA SER A 166 1.38 22.32 37.06
C SER A 166 -0.08 22.44 36.58
N SER A 167 -0.46 23.68 36.24
CA SER A 167 -1.75 24.21 35.76
C SER A 167 -2.86 23.27 35.25
N ASP A 168 -4.09 23.61 35.63
CA ASP A 168 -5.41 23.05 35.27
C ASP A 168 -5.73 22.97 33.75
N THR A 169 -4.94 22.26 32.96
CA THR A 169 -5.30 21.96 31.57
C THR A 169 -5.58 20.47 31.44
N ASN A 170 -6.85 20.08 31.63
CA ASN A 170 -7.33 18.77 31.21
C ASN A 170 -7.35 18.74 29.67
N THR A 171 -6.21 18.51 29.04
CA THR A 171 -6.07 18.40 27.57
C THR A 171 -5.92 16.93 27.18
N LEU A 172 -6.44 16.56 26.00
CA LEU A 172 -6.15 15.27 25.38
C LEU A 172 -4.87 15.40 24.57
N HIS A 173 -3.99 14.41 24.67
CA HIS A 173 -2.77 14.31 23.87
C HIS A 173 -2.83 13.11 22.92
N GLY A 174 -2.04 13.15 21.85
CA GLY A 174 -1.98 12.12 20.82
C GLY A 174 -2.55 12.62 19.50
N GLY A 175 -3.45 11.85 18.88
CA GLY A 175 -4.05 12.19 17.59
C GLY A 175 -3.94 11.05 16.59
N VAL A 176 -3.80 11.41 15.31
CA VAL A 176 -3.61 10.44 14.23
C VAL A 176 -2.13 10.06 14.14
N ILE A 177 -1.83 8.76 14.16
CA ILE A 177 -0.52 8.22 13.80
C ILE A 177 -0.47 8.18 12.28
N THR A 178 0.14 9.20 11.69
CA THR A 178 0.13 9.47 10.24
C THR A 178 0.57 8.25 9.43
N GLU A 179 1.59 7.53 9.87
CA GLU A 179 2.18 6.39 9.16
C GLU A 179 1.21 5.21 9.08
N ARG A 180 0.33 5.03 10.08
CA ARG A 180 -0.68 3.95 10.09
C ARG A 180 -1.96 4.33 9.37
N CYS A 181 -2.24 5.63 9.22
CA CYS A 181 -3.49 6.09 8.64
C CYS A 181 -3.46 5.98 7.11
N TYR A 182 -4.14 4.96 6.58
CA TYR A 182 -4.26 4.74 5.14
C TYR A 182 -5.50 5.40 4.49
N GLY A 183 -6.18 6.32 5.18
CA GLY A 183 -7.25 7.10 4.57
C GLY A 183 -8.58 6.38 4.36
N CYS A 184 -8.88 5.31 5.12
CA CYS A 184 -10.12 4.54 4.96
C CYS A 184 -11.42 5.32 5.18
N GLY A 185 -11.35 6.50 5.82
CA GLY A 185 -12.48 7.38 6.06
C GLY A 185 -13.49 6.91 7.12
N ARG A 186 -13.32 5.72 7.71
CA ARG A 186 -14.28 5.14 8.68
C ARG A 186 -14.46 5.98 9.94
N CYS A 187 -13.43 6.71 10.36
CA CYS A 187 -13.46 7.56 11.55
C CYS A 187 -14.33 8.81 11.39
N ILE A 188 -14.50 9.30 10.17
CA ILE A 188 -15.18 10.56 9.86
C ILE A 188 -16.67 10.50 10.24
N PRO A 189 -17.49 9.58 9.68
CA PRO A 189 -18.93 9.59 9.93
C PRO A 189 -19.31 9.20 11.36
N VAL A 190 -18.38 8.63 12.14
CA VAL A 190 -18.64 8.24 13.53
C VAL A 190 -18.25 9.32 14.54
N CYS A 191 -17.57 10.38 14.13
CA CYS A 191 -17.18 11.46 15.05
C CYS A 191 -18.42 12.30 15.42
N PRO A 192 -18.87 12.30 16.69
CA PRO A 192 -20.11 13.00 17.07
C PRO A 192 -19.97 14.53 17.07
N TYR A 193 -18.74 15.04 16.97
CA TYR A 193 -18.43 16.47 17.00
C TYR A 193 -17.89 17.00 15.67
N ASP A 194 -17.85 16.16 14.63
CA ASP A 194 -17.39 16.53 13.27
C ASP A 194 -16.00 17.20 13.25
N LYS A 195 -15.07 16.69 14.04
CA LYS A 195 -13.71 17.26 14.20
C LYS A 195 -12.67 16.67 13.25
N ILE A 196 -13.00 15.58 12.56
CA ILE A 196 -12.04 14.84 11.72
C ILE A 196 -12.17 15.28 10.28
N ARG A 197 -11.12 15.89 9.75
CA ARG A 197 -11.00 16.30 8.35
C ARG A 197 -10.18 15.29 7.55
N VAL A 198 -10.37 15.33 6.23
CA VAL A 198 -9.55 14.61 5.25
C VAL A 198 -8.49 15.57 4.73
N ILE A 199 -7.23 15.15 4.76
CA ILE A 199 -6.17 15.78 3.97
C ILE A 199 -5.84 14.87 2.81
N THR A 200 -5.76 15.44 1.62
CA THR A 200 -5.24 14.79 0.41
C THR A 200 -3.84 15.32 0.10
N TYR A 201 -3.04 14.52 -0.60
CA TYR A 201 -1.70 14.91 -1.01
C TYR A 201 -1.34 14.28 -2.35
N VAL A 202 -0.33 14.84 -3.01
CA VAL A 202 0.23 14.34 -4.27
C VAL A 202 1.69 13.96 -4.02
N ARG A 203 2.11 12.80 -4.54
CA ARG A 203 3.52 12.39 -4.46
C ARG A 203 4.36 13.30 -5.35
N ASP A 204 5.48 13.78 -4.79
CA ASP A 204 6.39 14.65 -5.53
C ASP A 204 7.12 13.87 -6.64
N ALA A 205 7.07 14.40 -7.86
CA ALA A 205 7.63 13.72 -9.03
C ALA A 205 9.16 13.61 -8.95
N VAL A 206 9.85 14.63 -8.41
CA VAL A 206 11.31 14.63 -8.29
C VAL A 206 11.76 13.61 -7.26
N ALA A 207 11.13 13.59 -6.08
CA ALA A 207 11.40 12.60 -5.04
C ALA A 207 11.11 11.17 -5.55
N THR A 208 10.03 11.00 -6.33
CA THR A 208 9.72 9.72 -6.97
C THR A 208 10.80 9.31 -7.96
N ALA A 209 11.27 10.23 -8.81
CA ALA A 209 12.35 9.96 -9.76
C ALA A 209 13.66 9.53 -9.08
N GLU A 210 14.02 10.18 -7.96
CA GLU A 210 15.17 9.79 -7.15
C GLU A 210 14.97 8.41 -6.49
N LEU A 211 13.76 8.09 -6.05
CA LEU A 211 13.42 6.78 -5.52
C LEU A 211 13.58 5.67 -6.57
N LEU A 212 13.13 5.90 -7.81
CA LEU A 212 13.28 4.93 -8.92
C LEU A 212 14.74 4.65 -9.28
N LYS A 213 15.63 5.65 -9.15
CA LYS A 213 17.06 5.49 -9.44
C LYS A 213 17.81 4.63 -8.42
N ARG A 214 17.21 4.31 -7.27
CA ARG A 214 17.84 3.47 -6.22
C ARG A 214 17.98 2.00 -6.61
N ASN A 215 17.37 1.57 -7.72
CA ASN A 215 17.45 0.21 -8.25
C ASN A 215 16.92 -0.88 -7.28
N ASP A 216 16.03 -0.49 -6.36
CA ASP A 216 15.30 -1.36 -5.43
C ASP A 216 13.76 -1.28 -5.62
N VAL A 217 13.34 -0.56 -6.66
CA VAL A 217 11.96 -0.46 -7.18
C VAL A 217 11.93 -1.02 -8.60
N ASP A 218 10.97 -1.89 -8.89
CA ASP A 218 10.83 -2.57 -10.20
C ASP A 218 9.68 -2.01 -11.04
N ALA A 219 8.68 -1.41 -10.43
CA ALA A 219 7.45 -1.01 -11.09
C ALA A 219 6.84 0.24 -10.45
N ILE A 220 6.00 0.94 -11.21
CA ILE A 220 5.22 2.07 -10.73
C ILE A 220 3.75 1.86 -11.07
N GLU A 221 2.88 2.23 -10.13
CA GLU A 221 1.46 2.45 -10.38
C GLU A 221 1.16 3.94 -10.32
N ILE A 222 0.63 4.50 -11.40
CA ILE A 222 0.21 5.89 -11.48
C ILE A 222 -1.31 5.93 -11.41
N HIS A 223 -1.83 6.53 -10.35
CA HIS A 223 -3.23 6.86 -10.21
C HIS A 223 -3.55 8.15 -10.97
N THR A 224 -4.59 8.09 -11.80
CA THR A 224 -5.11 9.25 -12.51
C THR A 224 -6.61 9.39 -12.31
N ASN A 225 -7.08 10.64 -12.15
CA ASN A 225 -8.51 10.90 -12.02
C ASN A 225 -9.28 10.77 -13.35
N GLY A 226 -8.57 10.66 -14.48
CA GLY A 226 -9.13 10.45 -15.81
C GLY A 226 -10.01 11.59 -16.35
N ARG A 227 -9.97 12.77 -15.74
CA ARG A 227 -10.69 13.97 -16.22
C ARG A 227 -9.84 14.80 -17.18
N GLN A 228 -8.52 14.80 -16.97
CA GLN A 228 -7.57 15.58 -17.74
C GLN A 228 -6.21 14.86 -17.77
N THR A 229 -5.43 15.10 -18.83
CA THR A 229 -4.14 14.42 -19.07
C THR A 229 -2.93 15.32 -18.77
N VAL A 230 -3.14 16.60 -18.49
CA VAL A 230 -2.05 17.56 -18.16
C VAL A 230 -1.30 17.16 -16.89
N PRO A 231 -1.95 16.86 -15.74
CA PRO A 231 -1.23 16.44 -14.54
C PRO A 231 -0.47 15.12 -14.75
N PHE A 232 -1.07 14.18 -15.48
CA PHE A 232 -0.41 12.93 -15.85
C PHE A 232 0.88 13.20 -16.63
N LYS A 233 0.82 14.11 -17.61
CA LYS A 233 1.98 14.52 -18.39
C LYS A 233 3.05 15.19 -17.52
N ASP A 234 2.67 16.09 -16.65
CA ASP A 234 3.61 16.79 -15.76
C ASP A 234 4.32 15.82 -14.81
N LEU A 235 3.58 14.85 -14.25
CA LEU A 235 4.16 13.76 -13.46
C LEU A 235 5.13 12.93 -14.30
N TRP A 236 4.69 12.46 -15.48
CA TRP A 236 5.49 11.59 -16.35
C TRP A 236 6.79 12.27 -16.82
N ASP A 237 6.70 13.53 -17.25
CA ASP A 237 7.86 14.33 -17.62
C ASP A 237 8.79 14.55 -16.41
N GLY A 238 8.22 14.75 -15.22
CA GLY A 238 8.97 14.88 -13.97
C GLY A 238 9.74 13.61 -13.57
N LEU A 239 9.24 12.42 -13.93
CA LEU A 239 9.99 11.17 -13.78
C LEU A 239 11.18 11.11 -14.74
N GLY A 240 11.03 11.64 -15.96
CA GLY A 240 12.09 11.72 -16.96
C GLY A 240 12.81 10.39 -17.21
N ASP A 241 14.14 10.42 -17.23
CA ASP A 241 14.97 9.23 -17.51
C ASP A 241 14.90 8.15 -16.42
N SER A 242 14.33 8.44 -15.24
CA SER A 242 14.16 7.43 -14.18
C SER A 242 13.19 6.31 -14.58
N THR A 243 12.32 6.56 -15.57
CA THR A 243 11.44 5.54 -16.16
C THR A 243 12.21 4.37 -16.79
N GLY A 244 13.48 4.58 -17.17
CA GLY A 244 14.36 3.53 -17.70
C GLY A 244 14.71 2.41 -16.70
N TYR A 245 14.49 2.63 -15.40
CA TYR A 245 14.71 1.61 -14.35
C TYR A 245 13.50 0.68 -14.15
N LEU A 246 12.35 1.02 -14.74
CA LEU A 246 11.09 0.30 -14.55
C LEU A 246 10.99 -0.94 -15.46
N LYS A 247 10.47 -2.02 -14.90
CA LYS A 247 10.08 -3.26 -15.60
C LYS A 247 8.61 -3.25 -16.00
N LEU A 248 7.79 -2.49 -15.29
CA LEU A 248 6.34 -2.36 -15.49
C LEU A 248 5.88 -0.95 -15.11
N VAL A 249 5.07 -0.36 -15.98
CA VAL A 249 4.25 0.80 -15.66
C VAL A 249 2.80 0.35 -15.63
N ALA A 250 2.09 0.72 -14.57
CA ALA A 250 0.68 0.46 -14.44
C ALA A 250 -0.07 1.78 -14.25
N VAL A 251 -1.18 1.97 -14.96
CA VAL A 251 -2.01 3.18 -14.87
C VAL A 251 -3.37 2.79 -14.32
N SER A 252 -3.70 3.35 -13.15
CA SER A 252 -4.99 3.18 -12.47
C SER A 252 -5.91 4.33 -12.84
N LEU A 253 -6.98 4.03 -13.58
CA LEU A 253 -7.97 5.02 -14.01
C LEU A 253 -9.41 4.62 -13.62
N PRO A 254 -10.27 5.59 -13.27
CA PRO A 254 -11.69 5.33 -13.08
C PRO A 254 -12.37 5.03 -14.42
N TYR A 255 -13.47 4.26 -14.36
CA TYR A 255 -14.25 3.97 -15.55
C TYR A 255 -15.04 5.20 -16.02
N ALA A 256 -14.59 5.82 -17.12
CA ALA A 256 -15.18 7.01 -17.74
C ALA A 256 -16.20 6.70 -18.86
N GLY A 257 -16.73 5.47 -18.93
CA GLY A 257 -17.68 5.08 -19.98
C GLY A 257 -17.06 5.14 -21.38
N ASN A 258 -17.79 5.73 -22.34
CA ASN A 258 -17.41 5.75 -23.76
C ASN A 258 -16.10 6.50 -24.05
N PHE A 259 -15.66 7.40 -23.16
CA PHE A 259 -14.43 8.18 -23.34
C PHE A 259 -13.17 7.46 -22.85
N ASN A 260 -13.33 6.33 -22.13
CA ASN A 260 -12.21 5.64 -21.47
C ASN A 260 -11.13 5.21 -22.46
N LEU A 261 -11.49 4.67 -23.63
CA LEU A 261 -10.51 4.28 -24.66
C LEU A 261 -9.76 5.49 -25.24
N SER A 262 -10.43 6.63 -25.45
CA SER A 262 -9.78 7.85 -25.93
C SER A 262 -8.74 8.34 -24.93
N LEU A 263 -9.13 8.41 -23.65
CA LEU A 263 -8.25 8.79 -22.57
C LEU A 263 -7.04 7.84 -22.43
N MET A 264 -7.25 6.52 -22.51
CA MET A 264 -6.16 5.55 -22.48
C MET A 264 -5.18 5.77 -23.63
N ASN A 265 -5.66 6.06 -24.85
CA ASN A 265 -4.80 6.36 -25.98
C ASN A 265 -4.04 7.68 -25.81
N GLU A 266 -4.64 8.70 -25.22
CA GLU A 266 -3.97 9.97 -24.91
C GLU A 266 -2.86 9.77 -23.88
N ILE A 267 -3.15 9.06 -22.78
CA ILE A 267 -2.17 8.72 -21.75
C ILE A 267 -1.04 7.85 -22.34
N TYR A 268 -1.38 6.87 -23.17
CA TYR A 268 -0.37 6.06 -23.87
C TYR A 268 0.52 6.93 -24.75
N SER A 269 -0.06 7.87 -25.51
CA SER A 269 0.70 8.77 -26.40
C SER A 269 1.65 9.71 -25.63
N ILE A 270 1.30 10.06 -24.39
CA ILE A 270 2.20 10.80 -23.48
C ILE A 270 3.39 9.93 -23.07
N MET A 271 3.16 8.65 -22.76
CA MET A 271 4.20 7.75 -22.28
C MET A 271 5.11 7.23 -23.39
N GLU A 272 4.54 6.92 -24.55
CA GLU A 272 5.19 6.22 -25.67
C GLU A 272 6.59 6.74 -26.04
N PRO A 273 6.87 8.05 -26.08
CA PRO A 273 8.21 8.56 -26.43
C PRO A 273 9.33 8.13 -25.47
N HIS A 274 8.99 7.83 -24.21
CA HIS A 274 9.95 7.54 -23.15
C HIS A 274 9.66 6.20 -22.43
N LEU A 275 8.73 5.40 -22.95
CA LEU A 275 8.34 4.12 -22.35
C LEU A 275 9.37 3.04 -22.68
N ASN A 276 10.38 2.89 -21.81
CA ASN A 276 11.45 1.91 -21.99
C ASN A 276 11.09 0.51 -21.44
N CYS A 277 10.03 0.39 -20.64
CA CYS A 277 9.66 -0.86 -19.99
C CYS A 277 8.89 -1.80 -20.94
N LEU A 278 9.09 -3.11 -20.77
CA LEU A 278 8.47 -4.14 -21.62
C LEU A 278 6.98 -4.38 -21.35
N ASN A 279 6.44 -3.80 -20.26
CA ASN A 279 5.06 -4.08 -19.83
C ASN A 279 4.35 -2.78 -19.47
N LEU A 280 3.16 -2.58 -20.06
CA LEU A 280 2.19 -1.56 -19.68
C LEU A 280 0.90 -2.26 -19.26
N CYS A 281 0.35 -1.90 -18.11
CA CYS A 281 -0.92 -2.44 -17.62
C CYS A 281 -1.91 -1.31 -17.29
N TRP A 282 -3.17 -1.54 -17.65
CA TRP A 282 -4.27 -0.65 -17.28
C TRP A 282 -5.08 -1.30 -16.18
N MET A 283 -5.30 -0.56 -15.10
CA MET A 283 -6.03 -1.02 -13.92
C MET A 283 -7.27 -0.15 -13.73
N ALA A 284 -8.39 -0.79 -13.42
CA ALA A 284 -9.60 -0.07 -13.06
C ALA A 284 -9.48 0.38 -11.59
N ALA A 285 -9.41 1.68 -11.36
CA ALA A 285 -9.56 2.25 -10.02
C ALA A 285 -11.02 2.07 -9.58
N GLN A 286 -11.24 1.40 -8.45
CA GLN A 286 -12.57 1.23 -7.83
C GLN A 286 -12.83 2.31 -6.79
#